data_AF-A0A366IAP0-F1
#
_entry.id   AF-A0A366IAP0-F1
#
_cell.length_a   1.000
_cell.length_b   1.000
_cell.length_c   1.000
_cell.angle_alpha   90.00
_cell.angle_beta   90.00
_cell.angle_gamma   90.00
#
_symmetry.space_group_name_H-M   'P 1'
#
loop_
_entity.id
_entity.type
_entity.pdbx_description
1 polymer ?
#
loop_
_entity_poly.entity_id
_entity_poly.type
_entity_poly.pdbx_seq_one_letter_code
_entity_poly.pdbx_strand_id
1 'polypeptide(L)'
;MFSGNLFPWGRVYAFESNLVNRTYSSESIEILIVVLLAILGVFLGRVSIAKKQAPPKEIGDRDEWRKLASAAGYLYDEKQDIFYTKLDAWQRDMGYCRLYDEACAPLNLIVDSEPIYFEYDNKRWLIQFWKGQYGMALGCEIGIYNTEGPDIDIPGLFNGTFFHTVEDEEMLQMSVSLEKQGRKLFSLYGRHWWHTGFIVGDFAEPWELIMHIDITFPNNEMRDAFIGGLKRRGYKDNEIKVKDNRVLLKFDQPYSEQPISRVKITDGIIQSKNRLLCTKYVEFTSSYNTFPEKISALQQKSPELYSAALTLGKPVLLFESFDVIEKYISKVKS
;
A
#
# COMPACT_ATOMS: atom_id res chain seq x y z
N MET A 1 24.59 -38.32 -3.32
CA MET A 1 23.86 -37.79 -4.49
C MET A 1 22.45 -37.48 -4.05
N PHE A 2 22.20 -36.25 -3.61
CA PHE A 2 20.85 -35.71 -3.50
C PHE A 2 20.79 -34.56 -4.49
N SER A 3 20.18 -34.83 -5.64
CA SER A 3 19.87 -33.83 -6.64
C SER A 3 18.76 -32.95 -6.07
N GLY A 4 19.15 -31.86 -5.41
CA GLY A 4 18.24 -30.78 -5.09
C GLY A 4 17.70 -30.20 -6.40
N ASN A 5 16.38 -30.21 -6.54
CA ASN A 5 15.72 -29.38 -7.54
C ASN A 5 15.97 -27.92 -7.14
N LEU A 6 17.03 -27.34 -7.69
CA LEU A 6 17.25 -25.90 -7.68
C LEU A 6 16.06 -25.27 -8.40
N PHE A 7 15.20 -24.57 -7.66
CA PHE A 7 14.43 -23.48 -8.24
C PHE A 7 15.45 -22.51 -8.88
N PRO A 8 15.39 -22.28 -10.20
CA PRO A 8 16.40 -21.49 -10.86
C PRO A 8 16.24 -20.04 -10.43
N TRP A 9 17.28 -19.53 -9.74
CA TRP A 9 17.53 -18.16 -9.26
C TRP A 9 17.09 -17.01 -10.18
N GLY A 10 16.82 -17.28 -11.47
CA GLY A 10 16.38 -16.31 -12.44
C GLY A 10 14.91 -15.88 -12.33
N ARG A 11 13.97 -16.65 -11.78
CA ARG A 11 12.53 -16.35 -11.99
C ARG A 11 11.97 -15.18 -11.18
N VAL A 12 12.44 -14.93 -9.96
CA VAL A 12 11.89 -13.88 -9.09
C VAL A 12 12.20 -12.47 -9.61
N TYR A 13 13.36 -12.27 -10.25
CA TYR A 13 13.76 -10.99 -10.87
C TYR A 13 13.73 -11.01 -12.41
N ALA A 14 13.59 -12.17 -13.06
CA ALA A 14 13.36 -12.23 -14.51
C ALA A 14 12.14 -11.41 -14.89
N PHE A 15 11.17 -11.24 -13.98
CA PHE A 15 9.98 -10.44 -14.21
C PHE A 15 10.26 -8.93 -14.34
N GLU A 16 11.10 -8.35 -13.46
CA GLU A 16 11.56 -6.96 -13.61
C GLU A 16 12.34 -6.81 -14.94
N SER A 17 13.19 -7.77 -15.30
CA SER A 17 13.92 -7.73 -16.59
C SER A 17 13.05 -8.01 -17.84
N ASN A 18 11.95 -8.75 -17.71
CA ASN A 18 11.05 -9.10 -18.82
C ASN A 18 10.05 -7.97 -19.12
N LEU A 19 9.77 -7.09 -18.16
CA LEU A 19 9.05 -5.83 -18.41
C LEU A 19 9.96 -4.80 -19.08
N VAL A 20 11.25 -4.75 -18.71
CA VAL A 20 12.25 -3.85 -19.31
C VAL A 20 12.53 -4.20 -20.78
N ASN A 21 12.43 -5.47 -21.17
CA ASN A 21 12.69 -5.93 -22.54
C ASN A 21 11.47 -6.04 -23.45
N ARG A 22 10.26 -5.74 -22.97
CA ARG A 22 9.11 -5.52 -23.85
C ARG A 22 8.95 -4.03 -24.08
N THR A 23 9.33 -3.57 -25.27
CA THR A 23 8.53 -2.55 -25.95
C THR A 23 7.08 -3.03 -25.84
N TYR A 24 6.31 -2.39 -24.96
CA TYR A 24 4.89 -2.67 -24.87
C TYR A 24 4.33 -2.53 -26.29
N SER A 25 3.68 -3.58 -26.78
CA SER A 25 2.91 -3.46 -28.02
C SER A 25 1.92 -2.32 -27.84
N SER A 26 1.58 -1.60 -28.91
CA SER A 26 0.54 -0.56 -28.86
C SER A 26 -0.73 -1.08 -28.17
N GLU A 27 -1.04 -2.36 -28.37
CA GLU A 27 -2.15 -3.08 -27.72
C GLU A 27 -2.05 -3.10 -26.18
N SER A 28 -0.87 -3.25 -25.58
CA SER A 28 -0.71 -3.28 -24.12
C SER A 28 -0.90 -1.89 -23.50
N ILE A 29 -0.45 -0.85 -24.20
CA ILE A 29 -0.68 0.56 -23.83
C ILE A 29 -2.16 0.91 -24.03
N GLU A 30 -2.79 0.43 -25.10
CA GLU A 30 -4.20 0.59 -25.37
C GLU A 30 -5.06 -0.09 -24.30
N ILE A 31 -4.71 -1.30 -23.85
CA ILE A 31 -5.42 -1.98 -22.76
C ILE A 31 -5.29 -1.20 -21.46
N LEU A 32 -4.08 -0.71 -21.12
CA LEU A 32 -3.88 0.13 -19.94
C LEU A 32 -4.69 1.44 -20.03
N ILE A 33 -4.73 2.09 -21.19
CA ILE A 33 -5.56 3.27 -21.46
C ILE A 33 -7.05 2.92 -21.33
N VAL A 34 -7.50 1.79 -21.85
CA VAL A 34 -8.91 1.34 -21.76
C VAL A 34 -9.29 1.04 -20.31
N VAL A 35 -8.41 0.42 -19.52
CA VAL A 35 -8.61 0.20 -18.08
C VAL A 35 -8.66 1.53 -17.33
N LEU A 36 -7.73 2.45 -17.61
CA LEU A 36 -7.73 3.80 -17.02
C LEU A 36 -8.97 4.60 -17.41
N LEU A 37 -9.43 4.50 -18.65
CA LEU A 37 -10.66 5.14 -19.16
C LEU A 37 -11.92 4.48 -18.60
N ALA A 38 -11.92 3.17 -18.37
CA ALA A 38 -13.02 2.47 -17.71
C ALA A 38 -13.11 2.88 -16.23
N ILE A 39 -11.98 2.95 -15.52
CA ILE A 39 -11.91 3.46 -14.14
C ILE A 39 -12.35 4.93 -14.10
N LEU A 40 -11.88 5.77 -15.04
CA LEU A 40 -12.29 7.17 -15.16
C LEU A 40 -13.78 7.31 -15.52
N GLY A 41 -14.30 6.44 -16.38
CA GLY A 41 -15.71 6.41 -16.79
C GLY A 41 -16.64 5.98 -15.65
N VAL A 42 -16.24 4.98 -14.87
CA VAL A 42 -16.94 4.58 -13.63
C VAL A 42 -16.84 5.69 -12.58
N PHE A 43 -15.70 6.37 -12.47
CA PHE A 43 -15.51 7.51 -11.58
C PHE A 43 -16.41 8.69 -11.96
N LEU A 44 -16.44 9.10 -13.24
CA LEU A 44 -17.29 10.18 -13.75
C LEU A 44 -18.78 9.80 -13.72
N GLY A 45 -19.12 8.54 -13.96
CA GLY A 45 -20.47 7.98 -13.80
C GLY A 45 -20.94 8.04 -12.35
N ARG A 46 -20.08 7.68 -11.39
CA ARG A 46 -20.35 7.80 -9.95
C ARG A 46 -20.44 9.24 -9.48
N VAL A 47 -19.63 10.17 -10.01
CA VAL A 47 -19.76 11.61 -9.74
C VAL A 47 -21.10 12.17 -10.26
N SER A 48 -21.58 11.65 -11.41
CA SER A 48 -22.88 12.04 -11.97
C SER A 48 -24.07 11.45 -11.20
N ILE A 49 -23.91 10.27 -10.59
CA ILE A 49 -24.89 9.65 -9.69
C ILE A 49 -24.84 10.26 -8.29
N ALA A 50 -23.67 10.67 -7.80
CA ALA A 50 -23.48 11.37 -6.53
C ALA A 50 -24.20 12.73 -6.52
N LYS A 51 -24.28 13.41 -7.68
CA LYS A 51 -25.13 14.61 -7.86
C LYS A 51 -26.63 14.36 -7.69
N LYS A 52 -27.10 13.10 -7.63
CA LYS A 52 -28.51 12.72 -7.44
C LYS A 52 -28.80 12.03 -6.11
N GLN A 53 -27.81 11.89 -5.22
CA GLN A 53 -28.08 11.33 -3.89
C GLN A 53 -28.62 12.42 -2.96
N ALA A 54 -29.74 12.11 -2.33
CA ALA A 54 -30.33 12.93 -1.27
C ALA A 54 -29.27 13.27 -0.21
N PRO A 55 -29.38 14.45 0.44
CA PRO A 55 -28.42 14.85 1.47
C PRO A 55 -28.26 13.73 2.50
N PRO A 56 -27.03 13.46 2.98
CA PRO A 56 -26.81 12.44 3.98
C PRO A 56 -27.71 12.71 5.19
N LYS A 57 -28.36 11.65 5.68
CA LYS A 57 -29.13 11.68 6.92
C LYS A 57 -28.24 12.30 8.01
N GLU A 58 -28.75 13.24 8.79
CA GLU A 58 -28.04 13.71 10.00
C GLU A 58 -27.71 12.48 10.87
N ILE A 59 -26.43 12.12 10.94
CA ILE A 59 -26.01 11.02 11.79
C ILE A 59 -25.57 11.61 13.13
N GLY A 60 -26.42 11.40 14.14
CA GLY A 60 -26.28 11.95 15.49
C GLY A 60 -25.41 11.14 16.45
N ASP A 61 -24.58 10.20 15.99
CA ASP A 61 -23.75 9.35 16.86
C ASP A 61 -22.26 9.73 16.75
N ARG A 62 -21.65 10.15 17.87
CA ARG A 62 -20.27 10.68 17.93
C ARG A 62 -19.18 9.69 17.44
N ASP A 63 -19.53 8.42 17.32
CA ASP A 63 -18.61 7.34 16.95
C ASP A 63 -18.89 6.68 15.59
N GLU A 64 -19.81 7.20 14.77
CA GLU A 64 -20.12 6.58 13.47
C GLU A 64 -18.89 6.49 12.56
N TRP A 65 -18.07 7.55 12.51
CA TRP A 65 -16.85 7.58 11.70
C TRP A 65 -15.86 6.46 12.10
N ARG A 66 -15.84 6.04 13.39
CA ARG A 66 -15.03 4.90 13.84
C ARG A 66 -15.54 3.58 13.28
N LYS A 67 -16.86 3.41 13.22
CA LYS A 67 -17.49 2.22 12.61
C LYS A 67 -17.16 2.16 11.12
N LEU A 68 -17.20 3.30 10.42
CA LEU A 68 -16.83 3.40 9.01
C LEU A 68 -15.34 3.11 8.78
N ALA A 69 -14.46 3.71 9.58
CA ALA A 69 -13.02 3.43 9.51
C ALA A 69 -12.72 1.95 9.80
N SER A 70 -13.37 1.37 10.82
CA SER A 70 -13.23 -0.06 11.14
C SER A 70 -13.74 -0.96 10.03
N ALA A 71 -14.85 -0.61 9.36
CA ALA A 71 -15.35 -1.33 8.20
C ALA A 71 -14.39 -1.23 7.00
N ALA A 72 -13.68 -0.10 6.87
CA ALA A 72 -12.59 0.07 5.90
C ALA A 72 -11.29 -0.66 6.30
N GLY A 73 -11.24 -1.31 7.47
CA GLY A 73 -10.10 -2.09 7.93
C GLY A 73 -9.14 -1.34 8.87
N TYR A 74 -9.53 -0.18 9.39
CA TYR A 74 -8.67 0.68 10.19
C TYR A 74 -9.22 0.96 11.59
N LEU A 75 -8.30 1.11 12.54
CA LEU A 75 -8.52 1.63 13.88
C LEU A 75 -7.86 3.01 13.99
N TYR A 76 -8.21 3.74 15.05
CA TYR A 76 -7.72 5.09 15.29
C TYR A 76 -7.01 5.18 16.64
N ASP A 77 -5.80 5.74 16.65
CA ASP A 77 -5.00 6.02 17.84
C ASP A 77 -5.06 7.51 18.19
N GLU A 78 -5.81 7.83 19.25
CA GLU A 78 -5.97 9.19 19.77
C GLU A 78 -4.66 9.82 20.26
N LYS A 79 -3.68 9.03 20.71
CA LYS A 79 -2.45 9.58 21.29
C LYS A 79 -1.52 10.14 20.22
N GLN A 80 -1.55 9.55 19.03
CA GLN A 80 -0.71 9.93 17.91
C GLN A 80 -1.48 10.64 16.78
N ASP A 81 -2.82 10.68 16.87
CA ASP A 81 -3.72 11.27 15.86
C ASP A 81 -3.59 10.56 14.49
N ILE A 82 -3.53 9.21 14.51
CA ILE A 82 -3.33 8.37 13.31
C ILE A 82 -4.38 7.29 13.15
N PHE A 83 -4.60 6.88 11.90
CA PHE A 83 -5.26 5.62 11.56
C PHE A 83 -4.24 4.51 11.32
N TYR A 84 -4.56 3.30 11.75
CA TYR A 84 -3.71 2.13 11.57
C TYR A 84 -4.54 0.88 11.27
N THR A 85 -3.93 -0.10 10.62
CA THR A 85 -4.61 -1.33 10.20
C THR A 85 -5.12 -2.16 11.39
N LYS A 86 -6.31 -2.73 11.23
CA LYS A 86 -6.89 -3.77 12.09
C LYS A 86 -6.33 -5.16 11.73
N LEU A 87 -6.07 -6.01 12.73
CA LEU A 87 -5.50 -7.35 12.50
C LEU A 87 -6.35 -8.23 11.56
N ASP A 88 -7.67 -8.23 11.77
CA ASP A 88 -8.67 -8.95 10.99
C ASP A 88 -9.32 -8.06 9.91
N ALA A 89 -8.54 -7.14 9.33
CA ALA A 89 -8.99 -6.33 8.20
C ALA A 89 -9.24 -7.23 6.98
N TRP A 90 -10.34 -6.99 6.25
CA TRP A 90 -10.75 -7.79 5.07
C TRP A 90 -9.69 -7.81 3.95
N GLN A 91 -8.79 -6.83 3.93
CA GLN A 91 -7.64 -6.79 3.03
C GLN A 91 -6.72 -8.01 3.19
N ARG A 92 -6.79 -8.74 4.33
CA ARG A 92 -6.06 -10.01 4.54
C ARG A 92 -6.39 -11.04 3.45
N ASP A 93 -7.61 -11.04 2.93
CA ASP A 93 -8.07 -12.00 1.92
C ASP A 93 -7.62 -11.63 0.50
N MET A 94 -7.12 -10.42 0.30
CA MET A 94 -6.81 -9.88 -1.04
C MET A 94 -5.36 -10.15 -1.48
N GLY A 95 -4.48 -10.59 -0.56
CA GLY A 95 -3.06 -10.84 -0.86
C GLY A 95 -2.34 -9.64 -1.44
N TYR A 96 -1.35 -9.89 -2.31
CA TYR A 96 -0.56 -8.85 -2.95
C TYR A 96 0.03 -9.28 -4.30
N CYS A 97 0.05 -8.37 -5.27
CA CYS A 97 0.83 -8.50 -6.50
C CYS A 97 1.20 -7.12 -7.05
N ARG A 98 2.14 -7.09 -8.01
CA ARG A 98 2.65 -5.85 -8.62
C ARG A 98 1.56 -4.96 -9.24
N LEU A 99 0.42 -5.52 -9.67
CA LEU A 99 -0.70 -4.71 -10.17
C LEU A 99 -1.22 -3.70 -9.15
N TYR A 100 -1.11 -4.00 -7.85
CA TYR A 100 -1.57 -3.07 -6.81
C TYR A 100 -0.71 -1.82 -6.79
N ASP A 101 0.61 -1.96 -6.99
CA ASP A 101 1.51 -0.82 -7.13
C ASP A 101 1.16 0.01 -8.39
N GLU A 102 0.86 -0.63 -9.52
CA GLU A 102 0.48 0.03 -10.78
C GLU A 102 -0.89 0.74 -10.67
N ALA A 103 -1.77 0.27 -9.80
CA ALA A 103 -3.08 0.87 -9.56
C ALA A 103 -3.02 2.08 -8.60
N CYS A 104 -1.94 2.28 -7.86
CA CYS A 104 -1.82 3.35 -6.87
C CYS A 104 -2.03 4.74 -7.48
N ALA A 105 -1.23 5.15 -8.47
CA ALA A 105 -1.29 6.52 -8.99
C ALA A 105 -2.67 6.88 -9.60
N PRO A 106 -3.30 6.03 -10.43
CA PRO A 106 -4.66 6.26 -10.93
C PRO A 106 -5.71 6.45 -9.83
N LEU A 107 -5.49 5.86 -8.66
CA LEU A 107 -6.39 5.95 -7.51
C LEU A 107 -6.04 7.11 -6.54
N ASN A 108 -5.14 8.01 -6.94
CA ASN A 108 -4.63 9.15 -6.16
C ASN A 108 -3.65 8.78 -5.02
N LEU A 109 -3.03 7.62 -5.10
CA LEU A 109 -1.96 7.20 -4.18
C LEU A 109 -0.62 7.45 -4.88
N ILE A 110 0.11 8.47 -4.45
CA ILE A 110 1.46 8.75 -4.93
C ILE A 110 2.41 8.32 -3.83
N VAL A 111 2.90 7.08 -3.97
CA VAL A 111 3.71 6.40 -2.96
C VAL A 111 4.96 5.81 -3.58
N ASP A 112 6.07 5.92 -2.86
CA ASP A 112 7.27 5.15 -3.20
C ASP A 112 7.06 3.70 -2.77
N SER A 113 7.21 2.79 -3.72
CA SER A 113 7.11 1.33 -3.53
C SER A 113 8.50 0.70 -3.49
N GLU A 114 8.72 -0.18 -2.50
CA GLU A 114 9.97 -0.91 -2.28
C GLU A 114 9.70 -2.38 -1.91
N PRO A 115 9.48 -3.27 -2.90
CA PRO A 115 9.30 -4.70 -2.69
C PRO A 115 10.63 -5.41 -2.43
N ILE A 116 10.72 -6.16 -1.32
CA ILE A 116 11.86 -7.00 -0.98
C ILE A 116 11.48 -8.48 -1.11
N TYR A 117 11.99 -9.12 -2.17
CA TYR A 117 11.75 -10.53 -2.45
C TYR A 117 12.87 -11.44 -1.91
N PHE A 118 12.49 -12.56 -1.30
CA PHE A 118 13.42 -13.58 -0.82
C PHE A 118 12.77 -14.96 -0.74
N GLU A 119 13.56 -16.00 -0.56
CA GLU A 119 13.09 -17.37 -0.40
C GLU A 119 13.48 -17.89 0.97
N TYR A 120 12.54 -18.54 1.65
CA TYR A 120 12.76 -19.12 2.96
C TYR A 120 11.75 -20.24 3.18
N ASP A 121 12.22 -21.36 3.73
CA ASP A 121 11.41 -22.54 4.04
C ASP A 121 10.56 -23.03 2.87
N ASN A 122 11.17 -23.13 1.68
CA ASN A 122 10.53 -23.52 0.42
C ASN A 122 9.38 -22.60 -0.07
N LYS A 123 9.21 -21.43 0.55
CA LYS A 123 8.26 -20.40 0.11
C LYS A 123 8.97 -19.23 -0.52
N ARG A 124 8.27 -18.56 -1.43
CA ARG A 124 8.65 -17.23 -1.95
C ARG A 124 8.01 -16.17 -1.06
N TRP A 125 8.80 -15.25 -0.55
CA TRP A 125 8.38 -14.19 0.35
C TRP A 125 8.49 -12.82 -0.31
N LEU A 126 7.57 -11.94 0.06
CA LEU A 126 7.58 -10.53 -0.24
C LEU A 126 7.35 -9.75 1.06
N ILE A 127 8.29 -8.89 1.41
CA ILE A 127 8.03 -7.80 2.36
C ILE A 127 7.96 -6.51 1.55
N GLN A 128 6.79 -5.87 1.53
CA GLN A 128 6.50 -4.66 0.76
C GLN A 128 6.53 -3.44 1.68
N PHE A 129 7.28 -2.41 1.29
CA PHE A 129 7.21 -1.10 1.93
C PHE A 129 6.56 -0.08 1.02
N TRP A 130 5.65 0.73 1.56
CA TRP A 130 5.11 1.93 0.90
C TRP A 130 5.28 3.16 1.80
N LYS A 131 5.59 4.32 1.22
CA LYS A 131 5.49 5.63 1.89
C LYS A 131 5.06 6.72 0.91
N GLY A 132 4.21 7.65 1.33
CA GLY A 132 3.78 8.74 0.45
C GLY A 132 2.41 9.32 0.82
N GLN A 133 1.71 9.79 -0.21
CA GLN A 133 0.41 10.44 -0.11
C GLN A 133 -0.69 9.51 -0.63
N TYR A 134 -1.65 9.23 0.24
CA TYR A 134 -2.83 8.39 0.05
C TYR A 134 -4.07 9.28 -0.06
N GLY A 135 -4.19 10.02 -1.16
CA GLY A 135 -5.25 11.02 -1.32
C GLY A 135 -5.11 12.16 -0.31
N MET A 136 -6.03 12.21 0.66
CA MET A 136 -6.03 13.25 1.71
C MET A 136 -5.25 12.84 2.97
N ALA A 137 -4.67 11.65 3.00
CA ALA A 137 -3.79 11.23 4.08
C ALA A 137 -2.36 11.06 3.59
N LEU A 138 -1.37 11.33 4.42
CA LEU A 138 -0.01 10.83 4.23
C LEU A 138 0.22 9.62 5.12
N GLY A 139 1.17 8.77 4.78
CA GLY A 139 1.42 7.59 5.59
C GLY A 139 2.51 6.66 5.07
N CYS A 140 2.59 5.49 5.71
CA CYS A 140 3.44 4.39 5.29
C CYS A 140 2.85 3.02 5.64
N GLU A 141 3.38 1.98 5.00
CA GLU A 141 2.94 0.61 5.14
C GLU A 141 4.11 -0.38 5.11
N ILE A 142 4.00 -1.46 5.88
CA ILE A 142 4.81 -2.68 5.76
C ILE A 142 3.86 -3.86 5.65
N GLY A 143 3.85 -4.57 4.52
CA GLY A 143 3.09 -5.80 4.32
C GLY A 143 4.00 -7.01 4.16
N ILE A 144 3.60 -8.15 4.74
CA ILE A 144 4.32 -9.43 4.69
C ILE A 144 3.43 -10.44 3.98
N TYR A 145 3.99 -11.05 2.94
CA TYR A 145 3.28 -11.98 2.08
C TYR A 145 4.19 -13.15 1.70
N ASN A 146 3.60 -14.32 1.45
CA ASN A 146 4.32 -15.47 0.91
C ASN A 146 3.47 -16.28 -0.07
N THR A 147 4.12 -17.16 -0.83
CA THR A 147 3.43 -18.12 -1.70
C THR A 147 4.30 -19.33 -2.00
N GLU A 148 3.65 -20.47 -2.15
CA GLU A 148 4.21 -21.72 -2.69
C GLU A 148 3.72 -21.98 -4.12
N GLY A 149 2.72 -21.21 -4.56
CA GLY A 149 2.09 -21.38 -5.87
C GLY A 149 3.00 -20.93 -7.01
N PRO A 150 2.73 -21.35 -8.25
CA PRO A 150 3.42 -20.84 -9.43
C PRO A 150 3.04 -19.38 -9.72
N ASP A 151 3.70 -18.77 -10.69
CA ASP A 151 3.25 -17.48 -11.23
C ASP A 151 1.90 -17.64 -11.93
N ILE A 152 1.08 -16.60 -11.83
CA ILE A 152 -0.21 -16.51 -12.49
C ILE A 152 -0.02 -15.82 -13.82
N ASP A 153 -0.65 -16.34 -14.88
CA ASP A 153 -0.73 -15.68 -16.18
C ASP A 153 -2.18 -15.33 -16.49
N ILE A 154 -2.46 -14.03 -16.45
CA ILE A 154 -3.73 -13.40 -16.82
C ILE A 154 -3.48 -12.69 -18.15
N PRO A 155 -3.91 -13.28 -19.29
CA PRO A 155 -3.61 -12.76 -20.61
C PRO A 155 -3.95 -11.28 -20.77
N GLY A 156 -2.96 -10.49 -21.19
CA GLY A 156 -3.12 -9.06 -21.45
C GLY A 156 -3.24 -8.17 -20.19
N LEU A 157 -3.20 -8.74 -18.98
CA LEU A 157 -3.38 -7.99 -17.74
C LEU A 157 -2.19 -8.13 -16.79
N PHE A 158 -1.83 -9.36 -16.44
CA PHE A 158 -0.81 -9.63 -15.43
C PHE A 158 -0.21 -11.00 -15.63
N ASN A 159 1.09 -11.05 -15.78
CA ASN A 159 1.86 -12.26 -15.61
C ASN A 159 2.70 -12.05 -14.35
N GLY A 160 2.89 -13.02 -13.48
CA GLY A 160 3.79 -12.89 -12.34
C GLY A 160 3.28 -13.48 -11.05
N THR A 161 4.03 -13.25 -9.98
CA THR A 161 3.75 -13.87 -8.69
C THR A 161 2.62 -13.15 -7.96
N PHE A 162 1.62 -13.93 -7.55
CA PHE A 162 0.65 -13.50 -6.55
C PHE A 162 1.06 -14.05 -5.19
N PHE A 163 1.18 -13.16 -4.21
CA PHE A 163 1.52 -13.52 -2.84
C PHE A 163 0.26 -13.49 -1.97
N HIS A 164 0.10 -14.52 -1.15
CA HIS A 164 -0.95 -14.56 -0.13
C HIS A 164 -0.46 -13.83 1.11
N THR A 165 -1.40 -13.25 1.86
CA THR A 165 -1.10 -12.78 3.21
C THR A 165 -0.61 -13.93 4.07
N VAL A 166 0.42 -13.67 4.88
CA VAL A 166 0.97 -14.68 5.80
C VAL A 166 -0.07 -15.15 6.80
N GLU A 167 0.05 -16.42 7.21
CA GLU A 167 -0.76 -16.96 8.29
C GLU A 167 -0.40 -16.36 9.65
N ASP A 168 -1.28 -16.58 10.63
CA ASP A 168 -1.15 -15.98 11.95
C ASP A 168 0.14 -16.37 12.66
N GLU A 169 0.67 -17.59 12.45
CA GLU A 169 1.93 -18.09 12.98
C GLU A 169 3.14 -17.47 12.27
N GLU A 170 2.96 -17.01 11.03
CA GLU A 170 4.01 -16.47 10.16
C GLU A 170 4.12 -14.94 10.22
N MET A 171 3.23 -14.27 10.95
CA MET A 171 3.35 -12.83 11.22
C MET A 171 4.65 -12.49 11.95
N LEU A 172 5.28 -11.38 11.55
CA LEU A 172 6.52 -10.91 12.13
C LEU A 172 6.28 -9.80 13.14
N GLN A 173 7.17 -9.74 14.14
CA GLN A 173 7.24 -8.60 15.04
C GLN A 173 7.93 -7.45 14.31
N MET A 174 7.22 -6.34 14.15
CA MET A 174 7.69 -5.18 13.40
C MET A 174 7.58 -3.90 14.24
N SER A 175 8.43 -2.94 13.93
CA SER A 175 8.28 -1.54 14.30
C SER A 175 8.50 -0.67 13.06
N VAL A 176 7.70 0.38 12.95
CA VAL A 176 7.89 1.42 11.94
C VAL A 176 7.72 2.79 12.56
N SER A 177 8.54 3.76 12.14
CA SER A 177 8.28 5.18 12.39
C SER A 177 8.40 5.98 11.12
N LEU A 178 7.43 6.87 10.89
CA LEU A 178 7.46 7.81 9.77
C LEU A 178 7.96 9.17 10.24
N GLU A 179 8.84 9.75 9.46
CA GLU A 179 9.44 11.05 9.67
C GLU A 179 9.18 11.93 8.45
N LYS A 180 8.92 13.21 8.68
CA LYS A 180 8.81 14.23 7.64
C LYS A 180 9.74 15.38 7.99
N GLN A 181 10.70 15.67 7.11
CA GLN A 181 11.66 16.79 7.27
C GLN A 181 12.34 16.83 8.66
N GLY A 182 12.84 15.70 9.18
CA GLY A 182 13.51 15.66 10.50
C GLY A 182 12.58 15.49 11.69
N ARG A 183 11.26 15.65 11.51
CA ARG A 183 10.27 15.49 12.58
C ARG A 183 9.59 14.13 12.48
N LYS A 184 9.69 13.34 13.55
CA LYS A 184 8.92 12.11 13.71
C LYS A 184 7.42 12.43 13.76
N LEU A 185 6.65 11.77 12.90
CA LEU A 185 5.20 11.89 12.83
C LEU A 185 4.52 10.90 13.77
N PHE A 186 4.83 9.61 13.64
CA PHE A 186 4.27 8.54 14.49
C PHE A 186 5.20 7.34 14.60
N SER A 187 4.84 6.37 15.45
CA SER A 187 5.48 5.06 15.52
C SER A 187 4.46 3.97 15.80
N LEU A 188 4.62 2.83 15.13
CA LEU A 188 3.83 1.63 15.31
C LEU A 188 4.77 0.49 15.70
N TYR A 189 4.29 -0.41 16.55
CA TYR A 189 4.99 -1.59 17.00
C TYR A 189 3.99 -2.70 17.26
N GLY A 190 4.28 -3.90 16.79
CA GLY A 190 3.45 -5.07 17.05
C GLY A 190 3.76 -6.22 16.11
N ARG A 191 3.32 -7.41 16.51
CA ARG A 191 3.29 -8.58 15.64
C ARG A 191 2.08 -8.46 14.72
N HIS A 192 2.33 -8.38 13.42
CA HIS A 192 1.29 -8.12 12.43
C HIS A 192 1.71 -8.64 11.06
N TRP A 193 0.75 -8.91 10.18
CA TRP A 193 1.00 -9.19 8.76
C TRP A 193 1.16 -7.90 7.95
N TRP A 194 0.50 -6.84 8.39
CA TRP A 194 0.46 -5.53 7.71
C TRP A 194 0.35 -4.33 8.65
N HIS A 195 1.43 -3.59 8.87
CA HIS A 195 1.37 -2.32 9.60
C HIS A 195 1.10 -1.18 8.64
N THR A 196 0.14 -0.33 8.97
CA THR A 196 -0.11 0.92 8.25
C THR A 196 -0.30 2.05 9.24
N GLY A 197 0.11 3.26 8.87
CA GLY A 197 -0.09 4.47 9.66
C GLY A 197 -0.41 5.65 8.76
N PHE A 198 -1.52 6.34 9.04
CA PHE A 198 -2.01 7.44 8.21
C PHE A 198 -2.39 8.66 9.05
N ILE A 199 -1.93 9.84 8.61
CA ILE A 199 -2.33 11.15 9.14
C ILE A 199 -3.22 11.83 8.09
N VAL A 200 -4.44 12.17 8.48
CA VAL A 200 -5.41 12.83 7.59
C VAL A 200 -5.20 14.35 7.59
N GLY A 201 -5.21 14.94 6.39
CA GLY A 201 -5.16 16.38 6.20
C GLY A 201 -3.76 16.98 6.21
N ASP A 202 -2.72 16.17 6.42
CA ASP A 202 -1.35 16.57 6.18
C ASP A 202 -0.89 16.08 4.79
N PHE A 203 -0.19 16.94 4.09
CA PHE A 203 0.30 16.71 2.74
C PHE A 203 1.80 16.49 2.75
N ALA A 204 2.29 15.47 2.03
CA ALA A 204 3.70 15.31 1.74
C ALA A 204 3.93 14.86 0.30
N GLU A 205 5.08 15.27 -0.24
CA GLU A 205 5.68 14.57 -1.36
C GLU A 205 6.44 13.33 -0.85
N PRO A 206 6.53 12.22 -1.61
CA PRO A 206 7.18 10.99 -1.12
C PRO A 206 8.62 11.19 -0.65
N TRP A 207 9.38 12.08 -1.30
CA TRP A 207 10.77 12.39 -0.95
C TRP A 207 10.92 13.22 0.33
N GLU A 208 9.83 13.77 0.87
CA GLU A 208 9.85 14.47 2.17
C GLU A 208 9.74 13.49 3.34
N LEU A 209 9.38 12.23 3.05
CA LEU A 209 9.12 11.20 4.03
C LEU A 209 10.28 10.20 4.13
N ILE A 210 10.64 9.89 5.37
CA ILE A 210 11.60 8.84 5.71
C ILE A 210 10.91 7.82 6.61
N MET A 211 11.04 6.55 6.26
CA MET A 211 10.49 5.45 7.02
C MET A 211 11.64 4.67 7.70
N HIS A 212 11.61 4.59 9.03
CA HIS A 212 12.55 3.77 9.80
C HIS A 212 11.87 2.44 10.12
N ILE A 213 12.53 1.35 9.76
CA ILE A 213 11.96 -0.01 9.78
C ILE A 213 12.80 -0.89 10.70
N ASP A 214 12.13 -1.68 11.52
CA ASP A 214 12.74 -2.66 12.41
C ASP A 214 11.91 -3.95 12.40
N ILE A 215 12.47 -5.05 11.90
CA ILE A 215 11.77 -6.34 11.74
C ILE A 215 12.53 -7.42 12.49
N THR A 216 11.81 -8.19 13.31
CA THR A 216 12.35 -9.37 14.01
C THR A 216 11.90 -10.64 13.29
N PHE A 217 12.86 -11.43 12.84
CA PHE A 217 12.65 -12.70 12.17
C PHE A 217 12.65 -13.87 13.17
N PRO A 218 11.98 -15.00 12.85
CA PRO A 218 11.91 -16.16 13.75
C PRO A 218 13.28 -16.80 14.00
N ASN A 219 14.17 -16.78 13.02
CA ASN A 219 15.52 -17.31 13.09
C ASN A 219 16.49 -16.53 12.20
N ASN A 220 17.77 -16.87 12.32
CA ASN A 220 18.85 -16.31 11.52
C ASN A 220 18.72 -16.66 10.03
N GLU A 221 18.17 -17.83 9.69
CA GLU A 221 18.02 -18.28 8.30
C GLU A 221 17.08 -17.35 7.52
N MET A 222 15.88 -17.06 8.05
CA MET A 222 14.93 -16.13 7.42
C MET A 222 15.48 -14.70 7.41
N ARG A 223 16.14 -14.28 8.50
CA ARG A 223 16.83 -12.99 8.58
C ARG A 223 17.83 -12.83 7.45
N ASP A 224 18.71 -13.81 7.27
CA ASP A 224 19.78 -13.77 6.28
C ASP A 224 19.23 -13.85 4.85
N ALA A 225 18.15 -14.60 4.63
CA ALA A 225 17.41 -14.61 3.37
C ALA A 225 16.84 -13.22 3.03
N PHE A 226 16.22 -12.53 4.00
CA PHE A 226 15.73 -11.16 3.84
C PHE A 226 16.85 -10.16 3.57
N ILE A 227 17.98 -10.24 4.29
CA ILE A 227 19.18 -9.43 4.01
C ILE A 227 19.68 -9.68 2.59
N GLY A 228 19.66 -10.94 2.11
CA GLY A 228 19.95 -11.27 0.73
C GLY A 228 19.00 -10.57 -0.27
N GLY A 229 17.71 -10.49 0.07
CA GLY A 229 16.71 -9.71 -0.68
C GLY A 229 17.04 -8.22 -0.75
N LEU A 230 17.36 -7.61 0.40
CA LEU A 230 17.78 -6.21 0.48
C LEU A 230 19.02 -5.93 -0.39
N LYS A 231 20.04 -6.80 -0.30
CA LYS A 231 21.28 -6.65 -1.09
C LYS A 231 21.02 -6.76 -2.60
N ARG A 232 20.19 -7.71 -3.03
CA ARG A 232 19.78 -7.83 -4.44
C ARG A 232 19.04 -6.58 -4.93
N ARG A 233 18.23 -5.98 -4.05
CA ARG A 233 17.50 -4.75 -4.34
C ARG A 233 18.41 -3.53 -4.47
N GLY A 234 19.54 -3.50 -3.75
CA GLY A 234 20.56 -2.46 -3.88
C GLY A 234 21.09 -1.89 -2.56
N TYR A 235 20.53 -2.33 -1.42
CA TYR A 235 20.97 -1.89 -0.10
C TYR A 235 22.39 -2.36 0.20
N LYS A 236 23.19 -1.47 0.79
CA LYS A 236 24.58 -1.74 1.17
C LYS A 236 24.69 -2.19 2.63
N ASP A 237 25.80 -2.83 2.97
CA ASP A 237 26.04 -3.34 4.34
C ASP A 237 25.99 -2.25 5.41
N ASN A 238 26.41 -1.01 5.11
CA ASN A 238 26.35 0.11 6.05
C ASN A 238 24.94 0.69 6.24
N GLU A 239 23.97 0.29 5.41
CA GLU A 239 22.57 0.72 5.47
C GLU A 239 21.68 -0.28 6.20
N ILE A 240 22.20 -1.50 6.42
CA ILE A 240 21.52 -2.61 7.08
C ILE A 240 22.15 -2.83 8.45
N LYS A 241 21.40 -2.59 9.52
CA LYS A 241 21.86 -2.88 10.88
C LYS A 241 21.25 -4.18 11.36
N VAL A 242 22.09 -5.09 11.85
CA VAL A 242 21.65 -6.39 12.36
C VAL A 242 21.92 -6.49 13.86
N LYS A 243 20.93 -6.96 14.60
CA LYS A 243 21.06 -7.32 16.02
C LYS A 243 20.27 -8.61 16.27
N ASP A 244 20.97 -9.70 16.54
CA ASP A 244 20.36 -11.03 16.66
C ASP A 244 19.51 -11.35 15.41
N ASN A 245 18.26 -11.77 15.57
CA ASN A 245 17.33 -12.01 14.45
C ASN A 245 16.65 -10.74 13.93
N ARG A 246 17.14 -9.56 14.29
CA ARG A 246 16.52 -8.27 14.00
C ARG A 246 17.27 -7.51 12.92
N VAL A 247 16.54 -6.94 11.97
CA VAL A 247 17.07 -6.11 10.88
C VAL A 247 16.45 -4.73 10.97
N LEU A 248 17.30 -3.72 11.02
CA LEU A 248 16.91 -2.31 10.99
C LEU A 248 17.43 -1.67 9.72
N LEU A 249 16.59 -0.89 9.06
CA LEU A 249 16.95 -0.12 7.87
C LEU A 249 16.18 1.20 7.81
N LYS A 250 16.69 2.13 7.00
CA LYS A 250 16.03 3.40 6.67
C LYS A 250 15.59 3.36 5.21
N PHE A 251 14.30 3.47 4.97
CA PHE A 251 13.73 3.65 3.64
C PHE A 251 13.49 5.15 3.39
N ASP A 252 14.42 5.76 2.65
CA ASP A 252 14.48 7.19 2.35
C ASP A 252 14.18 7.43 0.87
N GLN A 253 15.05 6.89 0.01
CA GLN A 253 14.84 6.81 -1.44
C GLN A 253 14.67 5.35 -1.85
N PRO A 254 13.79 5.06 -2.81
CA PRO A 254 13.65 3.70 -3.30
C PRO A 254 14.83 3.27 -4.15
N TYR A 255 15.25 2.03 -3.97
CA TYR A 255 16.16 1.34 -4.87
C TYR A 255 15.40 0.63 -5.98
N SER A 256 14.14 0.24 -5.76
CA SER A 256 13.30 -0.31 -6.81
C SER A 256 12.84 0.75 -7.80
N GLU A 257 12.70 0.29 -9.05
CA GLU A 257 11.95 1.02 -10.05
C GLU A 257 10.51 1.22 -9.58
N GLN A 258 10.06 2.47 -9.66
CA GLN A 258 8.69 2.83 -9.31
C GLN A 258 7.70 2.31 -10.37
N PRO A 259 6.44 2.09 -9.99
CA PRO A 259 5.41 1.65 -10.92
C PRO A 259 5.36 2.49 -12.20
N ILE A 260 5.02 1.88 -13.33
CA ILE A 260 4.96 2.55 -14.63
C ILE A 260 3.92 3.67 -14.60
N SER A 261 2.88 3.51 -13.78
CA SER A 261 1.89 4.54 -13.50
C SER A 261 2.47 5.82 -12.85
N ARG A 262 3.67 5.77 -12.26
CA ARG A 262 4.36 6.90 -11.63
C ARG A 262 5.09 7.74 -12.68
N VAL A 263 4.34 8.57 -13.39
CA VAL A 263 4.89 9.52 -14.38
C VAL A 263 4.94 10.91 -13.78
N LYS A 264 6.10 11.58 -13.80
CA LYS A 264 6.34 12.89 -13.15
C LYS A 264 5.23 13.93 -13.40
N ILE A 265 4.73 14.01 -14.64
CA ILE A 265 3.69 14.99 -15.00
C ILE A 265 2.35 14.62 -14.35
N THR A 266 1.91 13.36 -14.45
CA THR A 266 0.65 12.92 -13.85
C THR A 266 0.74 12.92 -12.33
N ASP A 267 1.86 12.53 -11.75
CA ASP A 267 2.15 12.62 -10.32
C ASP A 267 1.98 14.06 -9.84
N GLY A 268 2.53 15.05 -10.55
CA GLY A 268 2.37 16.47 -10.20
C GLY A 268 0.91 16.95 -10.21
N ILE A 269 0.10 16.48 -11.17
CA ILE A 269 -1.33 16.80 -11.24
C ILE A 269 -2.08 16.15 -10.06
N ILE A 270 -1.82 14.87 -9.80
CA ILE A 270 -2.45 14.11 -8.71
C ILE A 270 -2.06 14.71 -7.36
N GLN A 271 -0.78 15.02 -7.15
CA GLN A 271 -0.29 15.66 -5.92
C GLN A 271 -0.85 17.07 -5.75
N SER A 272 -1.05 17.83 -6.83
CA SER A 272 -1.74 19.13 -6.74
C SER A 272 -3.19 18.97 -6.25
N LYS A 273 -3.89 17.94 -6.71
CA LYS A 273 -5.23 17.58 -6.21
C LYS A 273 -5.18 17.14 -4.74
N ASN A 274 -4.25 16.25 -4.37
CA ASN A 274 -4.08 15.78 -2.98
C ASN A 274 -3.77 16.94 -2.03
N ARG A 275 -2.90 17.87 -2.45
CA ARG A 275 -2.59 19.10 -1.73
C ARG A 275 -3.83 19.97 -1.54
N LEU A 276 -4.65 20.14 -2.59
CA LEU A 276 -5.90 20.89 -2.49
C LEU A 276 -6.87 20.25 -1.49
N LEU A 277 -7.01 18.92 -1.49
CA LEU A 277 -7.84 18.20 -0.52
C LEU A 277 -7.38 18.46 0.91
N CYS A 278 -6.07 18.34 1.17
CA CYS A 278 -5.50 18.62 2.49
C CYS A 278 -5.71 20.08 2.91
N THR A 279 -5.48 21.05 2.01
CA THR A 279 -5.73 22.47 2.28
C THR A 279 -7.18 22.72 2.65
N LYS A 280 -8.13 22.13 1.91
CA LYS A 280 -9.57 22.29 2.20
C LYS A 280 -9.98 21.62 3.50
N TYR A 281 -9.43 20.46 3.82
CA TYR A 281 -9.59 19.85 5.12
C TYR A 281 -9.16 20.82 6.23
N VAL A 282 -7.93 21.33 6.16
CA VAL A 282 -7.39 22.27 7.16
C VAL A 282 -8.23 23.55 7.24
N GLU A 283 -8.67 24.11 6.12
CA GLU A 283 -9.54 25.29 6.09
C GLU A 283 -10.83 25.07 6.90
N PHE A 284 -11.52 23.95 6.67
CA PHE A 284 -12.79 23.65 7.34
C PHE A 284 -12.63 23.23 8.80
N THR A 285 -11.47 22.70 9.16
CA THR A 285 -11.23 22.10 10.47
C THR A 285 -10.26 22.90 11.36
N SER A 286 -9.77 24.05 10.90
CA SER A 286 -8.76 24.88 11.59
C SER A 286 -9.16 25.33 13.01
N SER A 287 -10.46 25.40 13.31
CA SER A 287 -10.99 25.76 14.62
C SER A 287 -11.03 24.60 15.63
N TYR A 288 -10.59 23.40 15.24
CA TYR A 288 -10.69 22.19 16.05
C TYR A 288 -9.31 21.54 16.23
N ASN A 289 -9.08 20.95 17.40
CA ASN A 289 -7.76 20.45 17.78
C ASN A 289 -7.62 18.96 17.51
N THR A 290 -8.67 18.19 17.75
CA THR A 290 -8.63 16.72 17.70
C THR A 290 -9.30 16.18 16.44
N PHE A 291 -8.82 15.06 15.87
CA PHE A 291 -9.49 14.45 14.72
C PHE A 291 -11.01 14.22 14.92
N PRO A 292 -11.51 13.73 16.07
CA PRO A 292 -12.95 13.58 16.28
C PRO A 292 -13.74 14.89 16.12
N GLU A 293 -13.23 16.01 16.62
CA GLU A 293 -13.87 17.32 16.42
C GLU A 293 -13.81 17.75 14.94
N LYS A 294 -12.65 17.57 14.31
CA LYS A 294 -12.41 17.90 12.89
C LYS A 294 -13.37 17.12 11.98
N ILE A 295 -13.51 15.82 12.18
CA ILE A 295 -14.33 14.95 11.33
C ILE A 295 -15.83 15.22 11.51
N SER A 296 -16.30 15.49 12.73
CA SER A 296 -17.69 15.90 12.98
C SER A 296 -18.01 17.24 12.30
N ALA A 297 -17.10 18.21 12.33
CA ALA A 297 -17.28 19.47 11.63
C ALA A 297 -17.27 19.29 10.10
N LEU A 298 -16.39 18.43 9.59
CA LEU A 298 -16.28 18.12 8.17
C LEU A 298 -17.56 17.44 7.66
N GLN A 299 -18.18 16.55 8.44
CA GLN A 299 -19.45 15.89 8.12
C GLN A 299 -20.56 16.91 7.81
N GLN A 300 -20.64 18.00 8.57
CA GLN A 300 -21.64 19.05 8.40
C GLN A 300 -21.30 19.99 7.24
N LYS A 301 -20.02 20.32 7.06
CA LYS A 301 -19.56 21.35 6.11
C LYS A 301 -19.30 20.80 4.70
N SER A 302 -18.81 19.56 4.58
CA SER A 302 -18.43 18.93 3.33
C SER A 302 -18.48 17.39 3.44
N PRO A 303 -19.62 16.77 3.10
CA PRO A 303 -19.77 15.31 3.07
C PRO A 303 -18.75 14.61 2.15
N GLU A 304 -18.30 15.29 1.09
CA GLU A 304 -17.30 14.79 0.14
C GLU A 304 -15.93 14.64 0.81
N LEU A 305 -15.48 15.66 1.55
CA LEU A 305 -14.22 15.61 2.30
C LEU A 305 -14.33 14.66 3.50
N TYR A 306 -15.49 14.55 4.13
CA TYR A 306 -15.76 13.54 5.16
C TYR A 306 -15.52 12.12 4.63
N SER A 307 -16.06 11.79 3.45
CA SER A 307 -15.84 10.50 2.82
C SER A 307 -14.37 10.29 2.43
N ALA A 308 -13.71 11.31 1.86
CA ALA A 308 -12.28 11.26 1.53
C ALA A 308 -11.38 11.03 2.77
N ALA A 309 -11.77 11.58 3.94
CA ALA A 309 -11.02 11.44 5.18
C ALA A 309 -11.04 10.01 5.72
N LEU A 310 -12.18 9.32 5.58
CA LEU A 310 -12.38 7.98 6.13
C LEU A 310 -11.95 6.86 5.19
N THR A 311 -11.86 7.14 3.89
CA THR A 311 -11.40 6.15 2.91
C THR A 311 -9.87 5.99 2.88
N LEU A 312 -9.11 6.94 3.45
CA LEU A 312 -7.65 6.91 3.56
C LEU A 312 -6.94 6.53 2.24
N GLY A 313 -7.49 7.02 1.12
CA GLY A 313 -6.95 6.74 -0.20
C GLY A 313 -7.09 5.30 -0.67
N LYS A 314 -7.78 4.40 0.05
CA LYS A 314 -8.03 3.01 -0.37
C LYS A 314 -9.49 2.76 -0.68
N PRO A 315 -9.98 3.21 -1.85
CA PRO A 315 -11.29 2.79 -2.30
C PRO A 315 -11.29 1.26 -2.50
N VAL A 316 -12.45 0.62 -2.31
CA VAL A 316 -12.70 -0.79 -2.70
C VAL A 316 -12.16 -1.07 -4.12
N LEU A 317 -12.14 -0.05 -4.99
CA LEU A 317 -11.57 -0.04 -6.33
C LEU A 317 -10.12 -0.55 -6.44
N LEU A 318 -9.25 -0.36 -5.43
CA LEU A 318 -7.88 -0.90 -5.47
C LEU A 318 -7.91 -2.43 -5.58
N PHE A 319 -8.90 -3.03 -4.91
CA PHE A 319 -9.08 -4.47 -4.81
C PHE A 319 -10.15 -4.99 -5.78
N GLU A 320 -10.81 -4.16 -6.61
CA GLU A 320 -11.69 -4.68 -7.69
C GLU A 320 -10.90 -5.51 -8.72
N SER A 321 -9.59 -5.23 -8.86
CA SER A 321 -8.69 -6.07 -9.65
C SER A 321 -8.53 -7.49 -9.07
N PHE A 322 -8.76 -7.67 -7.76
CA PHE A 322 -8.72 -8.97 -7.09
C PHE A 322 -9.80 -9.91 -7.62
N ASP A 323 -11.03 -9.44 -7.87
CA ASP A 323 -12.13 -10.28 -8.39
C ASP A 323 -11.76 -10.95 -9.73
N VAL A 324 -10.92 -10.29 -10.53
CA VAL A 324 -10.39 -10.85 -11.77
C VAL A 324 -9.30 -11.87 -11.47
N ILE A 325 -8.37 -11.53 -10.57
CA ILE A 325 -7.23 -12.37 -10.18
C ILE A 325 -7.69 -13.66 -9.47
N GLU A 326 -8.67 -13.59 -8.58
CA GLU A 326 -9.21 -14.71 -7.80
C GLU A 326 -9.68 -15.88 -8.68
N LYS A 327 -10.27 -15.56 -9.85
CA LYS A 327 -10.71 -16.55 -10.85
C LYS A 327 -9.56 -17.36 -11.45
N TYR A 328 -8.34 -16.83 -11.41
CA TYR A 328 -7.15 -17.52 -11.90
C TYR A 328 -6.39 -18.21 -10.75
N ILE A 329 -6.37 -17.62 -9.54
CA ILE A 329 -5.85 -18.29 -8.34
C ILE A 329 -6.57 -19.62 -8.08
N SER A 330 -7.91 -19.61 -8.13
CA SER A 330 -8.73 -20.80 -7.88
C SER A 330 -8.50 -21.93 -8.89
N LYS A 331 -8.17 -21.62 -10.14
CA LYS A 331 -7.86 -22.60 -11.20
C LYS A 331 -6.49 -23.24 -11.07
N VAL A 332 -5.55 -22.58 -10.38
CA VAL A 332 -4.20 -23.11 -10.13
C VAL A 332 -4.21 -24.07 -8.93
N LYS A 333 -5.21 -23.96 -8.04
CA LYS A 333 -5.40 -24.86 -6.89
C LYS A 333 -6.18 -26.15 -7.22
N SER A 334 -6.78 -26.25 -8.41
CA SER A 334 -7.48 -27.45 -8.92
C SER A 334 -6.59 -28.25 -9.85
#